data_AF-A0A1F3X0I9-F1
#
_entry.id   AF-A0A1F3X0I9-F1
#
_cell.length_a   1.000
_cell.length_b   1.000
_cell.length_c   1.000
_cell.angle_alpha   90.00
_cell.angle_beta   90.00
_cell.angle_gamma   90.00
#
_symmetry.space_group_name_H-M   'P 1'
#
loop_
_entity.id
_entity.type
_entity.pdbx_description
1 polymer ?
#
loop_
_entity_poly.entity_id
_entity_poly.type
_entity_poly.pdbx_seq_one_letter_code
_entity_poly.pdbx_strand_id
1 'polypeptide(L)' 'MQHERLEFAVLRRIPLHLKLQDDRELTGLALDVFTQDGAEWLKFRDGSDVEETLRLDRIAAFSEL' A
#
# COMPACT_ATOMS: atom_id res chain seq x y z
N MET A 1 10.97 -7.50 5.43
CA MET A 1 11.05 -7.75 3.98
C MET A 1 9.95 -7.03 3.19
N GLN A 2 8.66 -7.36 3.35
CA GLN A 2 7.60 -6.62 2.64
C GLN A 2 7.38 -5.20 3.18
N HIS A 3 7.45 -5.03 4.51
CA HIS A 3 7.39 -3.71 5.16
C HIS A 3 8.46 -2.74 4.62
N GLU A 4 9.73 -3.16 4.62
CA GLU A 4 10.86 -2.37 4.11
C GLU A 4 10.69 -1.95 2.63
N ARG A 5 10.10 -2.83 1.79
CA ARG A 5 9.82 -2.51 0.39
C ARG A 5 8.73 -1.43 0.27
N LEU A 6 7.69 -1.50 1.10
CA LEU A 6 6.65 -0.48 1.12
C LEU A 6 7.17 0.84 1.68
N GLU A 7 7.98 0.82 2.74
CA GLU A 7 8.67 2.03 3.24
C GLU A 7 9.54 2.66 2.15
N PHE A 8 10.29 1.85 1.41
CA PHE A 8 11.07 2.34 0.27
C PHE A 8 10.19 2.95 -0.82
N ALA A 9 9.07 2.31 -1.14
CA ALA A 9 8.11 2.83 -2.12
C ALA A 9 7.50 4.17 -1.69
N VAL A 10 7.16 4.33 -0.40
CA VAL A 10 6.73 5.62 0.19
C VAL A 10 7.81 6.68 0.01
N LEU A 11 9.04 6.39 0.45
CA LEU A 11 10.17 7.33 0.41
C LEU A 11 10.50 7.76 -1.02
N ARG A 12 10.41 6.84 -1.98
CA ARG A 12 10.73 7.08 -3.39
C ARG A 12 9.54 7.52 -4.23
N ARG A 13 8.32 7.52 -3.67
CA ARG A 13 7.06 7.75 -4.38
C ARG A 13 6.94 6.86 -5.63
N ILE A 14 7.27 5.57 -5.46
CA ILE A 14 7.16 4.58 -6.52
C ILE A 14 5.69 4.19 -6.67
N PRO A 15 5.11 4.28 -7.88
CA PRO A 15 3.78 3.74 -8.14
C PRO A 15 3.76 2.23 -7.91
N LEU A 16 2.73 1.77 -7.21
CA LEU A 16 2.51 0.37 -6.90
C LEU A 16 1.21 -0.09 -7.54
N HIS A 17 1.22 -1.37 -7.90
CA HIS A 17 0.02 -2.16 -8.11
C HIS A 17 -0.17 -3.06 -6.89
N LEU A 18 -1.35 -3.01 -6.28
CA LEU A 18 -1.75 -3.82 -5.13
C LEU A 18 -2.83 -4.81 -5.53
N LYS A 19 -2.70 -6.04 -5.05
CA LYS A 19 -3.76 -7.05 -5.07
C LYS A 19 -4.24 -7.29 -3.65
N LEU A 20 -5.52 -7.09 -3.39
CA LEU A 20 -6.15 -7.33 -2.10
C LEU A 20 -6.69 -8.76 -2.01
N GLN A 21 -6.97 -9.20 -0.77
CA GLN A 21 -7.54 -10.54 -0.51
C GLN A 21 -8.98 -10.71 -1.00
N ASP A 22 -9.72 -9.62 -1.21
CA ASP A 22 -11.09 -9.62 -1.74
C ASP A 22 -11.13 -9.52 -3.28
N ASP A 23 -10.01 -9.87 -3.94
CA ASP A 23 -9.80 -9.80 -5.40
C ASP A 23 -9.89 -8.38 -6.00
N ARG A 24 -9.92 -7.34 -5.17
CA ARG A 24 -9.74 -5.96 -5.65
C ARG A 24 -8.28 -5.71 -6.03
N GLU A 25 -8.10 -4.98 -7.12
CA GLU A 25 -6.81 -4.48 -7.57
C GLU A 25 -6.79 -2.96 -7.55
N LEU A 26 -5.67 -2.39 -7.13
CA LEU A 26 -5.49 -0.96 -6.97
C LEU A 26 -4.16 -0.55 -7.56
N THR A 27 -4.14 0.61 -8.20
CA THR A 27 -2.91 1.18 -8.77
C THR A 27 -2.79 2.63 -8.32
N GLY A 28 -1.63 3.00 -7.81
CA GLY A 28 -1.47 4.29 -7.12
C GLY A 28 -0.15 4.40 -6.36
N LEU A 29 -0.10 5.32 -5.39
CA LEU A 29 1.08 5.62 -4.60
C LEU A 29 0.88 5.21 -3.15
N ALA A 30 1.89 4.53 -2.59
CA ALA A 30 2.06 4.44 -1.15
C ALA A 30 2.44 5.82 -0.60
N LEU A 31 1.62 6.36 0.30
CA LEU A 31 1.83 7.65 0.93
C LEU A 31 2.51 7.53 2.29
N ASP A 32 2.16 6.50 3.05
CA ASP A 32 2.72 6.24 4.38
C ASP A 32 2.52 4.78 4.79
N VAL A 33 3.39 4.27 5.64
CA VAL A 33 3.25 2.97 6.29
C VAL A 33 3.42 3.19 7.79
N PHE A 34 2.44 2.74 8.57
CA PHE A 34 2.43 3.02 10.01
C PHE A 34 1.81 1.88 10.81
N THR A 35 2.16 1.81 12.09
CA THR A 35 1.61 0.84 13.04
C THR A 35 0.60 1.53 13.95
N GLN A 36 -0.62 1.02 13.99
CA GLN A 36 -1.68 1.52 14.87
C GLN A 36 -2.53 0.35 15.38
N ASP A 37 -2.92 0.40 16.66
CA ASP A 37 -3.77 -0.60 17.32
C ASP A 37 -3.25 -2.04 17.17
N GLY A 38 -1.91 -2.20 17.18
CA GLY A 38 -1.24 -3.49 17.05
C GLY A 38 -1.24 -4.10 15.65
N ALA A 39 -1.63 -3.33 14.62
CA ALA A 39 -1.59 -3.74 13.22
C ALA A 39 -0.82 -2.73 12.36
N GLU A 40 -0.36 -3.19 11.20
CA GLU A 40 0.34 -2.36 10.22
C GLU A 40 -0.63 -1.93 9.10
N TRP A 41 -0.50 -0.68 8.70
CA TRP A 41 -1.41 -0.01 7.78
C TRP A 41 -0.62 0.72 6.68
N LEU A 42 -1.23 0.80 5.51
CA LEU A 42 -0.76 1.53 4.34
C LEU A 42 -1.75 2.65 4.04
N LYS A 43 -1.27 3.89 4.07
CA LYS A 43 -1.99 5.00 3.45
C LYS A 43 -1.68 4.98 1.97
N PHE A 44 -2.69 4.84 1.13
CA PHE A 44 -2.57 4.68 -0.31
C PHE A 44 -3.40 5.72 -1.03
N ARG A 45 -2.96 6.13 -2.22
CA ARG A 45 -3.69 7.05 -3.07
C ARG A 45 -3.75 6.54 -4.50
N ASP A 46 -4.96 6.34 -4.99
CA ASP A 46 -5.19 5.77 -6.31
C ASP A 46 -4.98 6.79 -7.45
N GLY A 47 -5.13 6.33 -8.70
CA GLY A 47 -5.04 7.18 -9.90
C GLY A 47 -6.14 8.25 -10.03
N SER A 48 -7.18 8.20 -9.18
CA SER A 48 -8.26 9.20 -9.10
C SER A 48 -8.03 10.22 -7.99
N ASP A 49 -6.84 10.22 -7.36
CA ASP A 49 -6.47 11.05 -6.21
C ASP A 49 -7.30 10.76 -4.95
N VAL A 50 -7.93 9.58 -4.88
CA VAL A 50 -8.68 9.12 -3.70
C VAL A 50 -7.71 8.45 -2.73
N GLU A 51 -7.70 8.94 -1.49
CA GLU A 51 -6.92 8.33 -0.41
C GLU A 51 -7.72 7.24 0.31
N GLU A 52 -7.09 6.09 0.52
CA GLU A 52 -7.62 5.01 1.32
C GLU A 52 -6.56 4.47 2.30
N THR A 53 -7.02 3.84 3.37
CA THR A 53 -6.13 3.22 4.38
C THR A 53 -6.39 1.73 4.41
N LEU A 54 -5.37 0.95 4.06
CA LEU A 54 -5.43 -0.49 3.88
C LEU A 54 -4.61 -1.18 4.96
N ARG A 55 -5.13 -2.23 5.60
CA ARG A 55 -4.29 -3.06 6.47
C ARG A 55 -3.33 -3.88 5.63
N LEU A 56 -2.06 -3.96 6.04
CA LEU A 56 -1.07 -4.75 5.30
C LEU A 56 -1.43 -6.23 5.24
N ASP A 57 -2.05 -6.77 6.29
CA ASP A 57 -2.51 -8.17 6.32
C ASP A 57 -3.67 -8.48 5.36
N ARG A 58 -4.27 -7.46 4.72
CA ARG A 58 -5.30 -7.58 3.68
C ARG A 58 -4.76 -7.44 2.27
N ILE A 59 -3.49 -7.09 2.11
CA ILE A 59 -2.81 -7.02 0.82
C ILE A 59 -2.27 -8.41 0.51
N ALA A 60 -2.83 -9.07 -0.50
CA ALA A 60 -2.40 -10.39 -0.93
C ALA A 60 -1.05 -10.34 -1.66
N ALA A 61 -0.83 -9.31 -2.47
CA ALA A 61 0.44 -9.08 -3.17
C ALA A 61 0.58 -7.60 -3.58
N PHE A 62 1.81 -7.18 -3.88
CA PHE A 62 2.07 -5.90 -4.54
C PHE A 62 3.30 -5.97 -5.45
N SER A 63 3.35 -5.08 -6.43
CA SER A 63 4.49 -4.89 -7.33
C SER A 63 4.70 -3.42 -7.66
N GLU A 64 5.95 -3.02 -7.87
CA GLU A 64 6.33 -1.73 -8.43
C GLU A 64 5.96 -1.66 -9.92
N LEU A 65 5.64 -0.46 -10.41
CA LEU A 65 5.31 -0.17 -11.82
C LEU A 65 6.42 0.61 -12.54
#